data_AF-A0A8C5F693-F1
#
_entry.id   AF-A0A8C5F693-F1
#
_cell.length_a   1.000
_cell.length_b   1.000
_cell.length_c   1.000
_cell.angle_alpha   90.00
_cell.angle_beta   90.00
_cell.angle_gamma   90.00
#
_symmetry.space_group_name_H-M   'P 1'
#
loop_
_entity.id
_entity.type
_entity.pdbx_description
1 polymer ?
#
loop_
_entity_poly.entity_id
_entity_poly.type
_entity_poly.pdbx_seq_one_letter_code
_entity_poly.pdbx_strand_id
1 'polypeptide(L)' 'MVNFVSLAREHWVNILVPMGFVIGWYMDKQQDQKLTAFRNRSALYGR' A
#
# COMPACT_ATOMS: atom_id res chain seq x y z
N MET A 1 -31.11 3.09 17.16
CA MET A 1 -29.73 3.04 17.68
C MET A 1 -28.92 2.15 16.76
N VAL A 2 -27.78 2.62 16.24
CA VAL A 2 -26.95 1.82 15.33
C VAL A 2 -26.24 0.74 16.15
N ASN A 3 -26.43 -0.53 15.80
CA ASN A 3 -25.76 -1.62 16.48
C ASN A 3 -24.39 -1.87 15.82
N PHE A 4 -23.34 -1.33 16.44
CA PHE A 4 -21.96 -1.45 15.95
C PHE A 4 -21.50 -2.90 15.78
N VAL A 5 -21.98 -3.81 16.62
CA VAL A 5 -21.63 -5.24 16.53
C VAL A 5 -22.23 -5.87 15.28
N SER A 6 -23.48 -5.51 14.94
CA SER A 6 -24.14 -5.96 13.71
C SER A 6 -23.44 -5.41 12.47
N LEU A 7 -23.11 -4.12 12.49
CA LEU A 7 -22.44 -3.43 11.38
C LEU A 7 -21.04 -4.02 11.11
N ALA A 8 -20.26 -4.26 12.16
CA ALA A 8 -18.97 -4.91 12.03
C ALA A 8 -19.10 -6.33 11.46
N ARG A 9 -20.06 -7.13 11.93
CA ARG A 9 -20.29 -8.50 11.43
C ARG A 9 -20.74 -8.53 9.98
N GLU A 10 -21.49 -7.54 9.51
CA GLU A 10 -22.03 -7.51 8.16
C GLU A 10 -21.05 -6.92 7.14
N HIS A 11 -20.25 -5.94 7.54
CA HIS A 11 -19.39 -5.18 6.62
C HIS A 11 -17.88 -5.39 6.79
N TRP A 12 -17.41 -6.28 7.68
CA TRP A 12 -15.97 -6.50 7.88
C TRP A 12 -15.22 -6.86 6.59
N VAL A 13 -15.87 -7.57 5.66
CA VAL A 13 -15.28 -7.97 4.37
C VAL A 13 -14.88 -6.76 3.51
N ASN A 14 -15.60 -5.64 3.63
CA ASN A 14 -15.36 -4.44 2.84
C ASN A 14 -14.00 -3.80 3.15
N ILE A 15 -13.38 -4.13 4.28
CA ILE A 15 -12.09 -3.59 4.71
C ILE A 15 -10.92 -4.38 4.08
N LEU A 16 -11.15 -5.62 3.64
CA LEU A 16 -10.08 -6.51 3.16
C LEU A 16 -9.35 -5.96 1.94
N VAL A 17 -10.08 -5.46 0.94
CA VAL A 17 -9.48 -4.92 -0.29
C VAL A 17 -8.72 -3.62 -0.04
N PRO A 18 -9.27 -2.61 0.65
CA PRO A 18 -8.52 -1.42 1.02
C PRO A 18 -7.26 -1.71 1.84
N MET A 19 -7.33 -2.63 2.82
CA MET A 19 -6.15 -3.02 3.58
C MET A 19 -5.10 -3.70 2.71
N GLY A 20 -5.51 -4.64 1.85
CA GLY A 20 -4.60 -5.30 0.92
C GLY A 20 -3.88 -4.31 -0.01
N PHE A 21 -4.61 -3.29 -0.49
CA PHE A 21 -4.02 -2.22 -1.30
C PHE A 21 -2.96 -1.43 -0.53
N VAL A 22 -3.25 -1.02 0.71
CA VAL A 22 -2.29 -0.27 1.54
C VAL A 22 -1.04 -1.10 1.83
N ILE A 23 -1.21 -2.39 2.10
CA ILE A 23 -0.09 -3.30 2.35
C ILE A 23 0.76 -3.46 1.08
N GLY A 24 0.14 -3.69 -0.08
CA GLY A 24 0.84 -3.80 -1.36
C GLY A 24 1.66 -2.56 -1.68
N TRP A 25 1.02 -1.37 -1.60
CA TRP A 25 1.70 -0.10 -1.81
C TRP A 25 2.88 0.12 -0.86
N TYR A 26 2.73 -0.25 0.41
CA TYR A 26 3.80 -0.15 1.39
C TYR A 26 4.98 -1.07 1.05
N MET A 27 4.71 -2.31 0.62
CA MET A 27 5.74 -3.26 0.21
C MET A 27 6.49 -2.80 -1.03
N ASP A 28 5.78 -2.30 -2.04
CA ASP A 28 6.39 -1.75 -3.27
C ASP A 28 7.29 -0.57 -2.95
N LYS A 29 6.82 0.35 -2.09
CA LYS A 29 7.63 1.49 -1.63
C LYS A 29 8.91 1.04 -0.93
N GLN A 30 8.85 0.00 -0.09
CA GLN A 30 10.07 -0.54 0.53
C GLN A 30 11.02 -1.17 -0.49
N GLN A 31 10.50 -1.83 -1.53
CA GLN A 31 11.35 -2.40 -2.59
C GLN A 31 12.03 -1.30 -3.39
N ASP A 32 11.30 -0.26 -3.79
CA ASP A 32 11.86 0.88 -4.51
C ASP A 32 12.97 1.58 -3.72
N GLN A 33 12.83 1.69 -2.39
CA GLN A 33 13.88 2.24 -1.52
C GLN A 33 15.18 1.43 -1.58
N LYS A 34 15.09 0.09 -1.67
CA LYS A 34 16.26 -0.79 -1.84
C LYS A 34 16.90 -0.64 -3.21
N LEU A 35 16.12 -0.31 -4.24
CA LEU A 35 16.56 -0.18 -5.63
C LEU A 35 17.10 1.21 -6.01
N THR A 36 17.49 2.03 -5.04
CA THR A 36 17.93 3.42 -5.29
C THR A 36 19.38 3.59 -5.73
N ALA A 37 20.17 2.52 -5.83
CA ALA A 37 21.61 2.58 -6.12
C ALA A 37 21.97 3.34 -7.42
N PHE A 38 21.15 3.22 -8.46
CA PHE A 38 21.37 3.88 -9.76
C PHE A 38 20.49 5.12 -9.99
N ARG A 39 19.84 5.63 -8.95
CA ARG A 39 19.01 6.83 -9.05
C ARG A 39 19.88 8.03 -9.43
N ASN A 40 19.51 8.74 -10.50
CA ASN A 40 20.24 9.88 -11.06
C ASN A 40 21.69 9.58 -11.51
N ARG A 41 21.98 8.32 -11.84
CA ARG A 41 23.29 7.87 -12.35
C ARG A 41 23.22 7.29 -13.77
N SER A 42 22.03 7.19 -14.35
CA SER A 42 21.86 6.66 -15.72
C SER A 42 22.40 7.65 -16.76
N ALA A 43 22.86 7.13 -17.91
CA ALA A 43 23.38 7.96 -18.99
C ALA A 43 22.35 8.97 -19.55
N LEU A 44 21.06 8.62 -19.51
CA LEU A 44 19.98 9.45 -20.05
C LEU A 44 19.44 10.47 -19.03
N TYR A 45 19.33 10.09 -17.76
CA TYR A 45 18.69 10.90 -16.72
C TYR A 45 19.65 11.39 -15.62
N GLY A 46 20.96 11.23 -15.82
CA GLY A 46 21.97 11.81 -14.95
C GLY A 46 21.99 13.32 -15.15
N ARG A 47 21.66 14.06 -14.10
CA ARG A 47 21.80 15.50 -13.99
C ARG A 47 22.65 15.88 -12.79
#